data_AF-A0A916IA88-F1
#
_entry.id   AF-A0A916IA88-F1
#
_cell.length_a   1.000
_cell.length_b   1.000
_cell.length_c   1.000
_cell.angle_alpha   90.00
_cell.angle_beta   90.00
_cell.angle_gamma   90.00
#
_symmetry.space_group_name_H-M   'P 1'
#
loop_
_entity.id
_entity.type
_entity.pdbx_description
1 polymer ?
#
loop_
_entity_poly.entity_id
_entity_poly.type
_entity_poly.pdbx_seq_one_letter_code
_entity_poly.pdbx_strand_id
1 'polypeptide(L)'
;DERRVGTRMLYAGEHAVAFVPVCARYPYEVWVAPIAPVEQFAQLGDAQRADLARALKTVLMKFDALWQRPFPYLMAWYPAPTDGRPHPEAHLHAEFYPPYRTPERLKYLAGTELAAGFFAMDALPEDKARELQQVEVNIE
;
A
#
# COMPACT_ATOMS: atom_id res chain seq x y z
N ASP A 1 11.80 -10.36 9.24
CA ASP A 1 11.68 -9.48 8.07
C ASP A 1 10.69 -10.00 7.06
N GLU A 2 9.60 -9.24 6.88
CA GLU A 2 8.47 -9.59 6.01
C GLU A 2 8.89 -9.85 4.56
N ARG A 3 9.91 -9.15 4.04
CA ARG A 3 10.48 -9.40 2.71
C ARG A 3 11.04 -10.81 2.53
N ARG A 4 11.44 -11.47 3.63
CA ARG A 4 11.93 -12.86 3.62
C ARG A 4 10.81 -13.88 3.74
N VAL A 5 9.76 -13.55 4.48
CA VAL A 5 8.63 -14.46 4.74
C VAL A 5 7.58 -14.37 3.63
N GLY A 6 7.37 -13.18 3.07
CA GLY A 6 6.51 -12.92 1.93
C GLY A 6 5.02 -12.93 2.21
N THR A 7 4.57 -13.16 3.45
CA THR A 7 3.15 -13.37 3.79
C THR A 7 2.26 -12.22 3.36
N ARG A 8 2.72 -10.97 3.50
CA ARG A 8 1.97 -9.76 3.15
C ARG A 8 2.53 -9.00 1.95
N MET A 9 3.52 -9.56 1.25
CA MET A 9 4.19 -8.89 0.12
C MET A 9 3.39 -9.06 -1.17
N LEU A 10 3.12 -7.96 -1.87
CA LEU A 10 2.47 -7.95 -3.19
C LEU A 10 3.48 -7.71 -4.32
N TYR A 11 4.54 -6.96 -4.01
CA TYR A 11 5.66 -6.69 -4.89
C TYR A 11 6.95 -6.60 -4.07
N ALA A 12 8.01 -7.26 -4.53
CA ALA A 12 9.33 -7.22 -3.92
C ALA A 12 10.40 -7.04 -5.00
N GLY A 13 10.63 -5.79 -5.39
CA GLY A 13 11.70 -5.44 -6.33
C GLY A 13 13.04 -5.24 -5.63
N GLU A 14 14.02 -4.76 -6.40
CA GLU A 14 15.36 -4.43 -5.91
C GLU A 14 15.37 -3.13 -5.11
N HIS A 15 14.54 -2.16 -5.51
CA HIS A 15 14.52 -0.81 -4.98
C HIS A 15 13.19 -0.37 -4.39
N ALA A 16 12.09 -1.09 -4.65
CA ALA A 16 10.77 -0.79 -4.12
C ALA A 16 10.01 -2.04 -3.65
N VAL A 17 9.04 -1.81 -2.77
CA VAL A 17 8.16 -2.83 -2.22
C VAL A 17 6.71 -2.35 -2.22
N ALA A 18 5.79 -3.30 -2.34
CA ALA A 18 4.38 -3.11 -2.02
C ALA A 18 3.89 -4.25 -1.12
N PHE A 19 3.17 -3.91 -0.05
CA PHE A 19 2.71 -4.90 0.93
C PHE A 19 1.46 -4.43 1.68
N VAL A 20 0.71 -5.38 2.23
CA VAL A 20 -0.37 -5.09 3.18
C VAL A 20 0.25 -4.89 4.57
N PRO A 21 0.11 -3.72 5.20
CA PRO A 21 0.71 -3.48 6.50
C PRO A 21 0.04 -4.33 7.59
N VAL A 22 0.81 -4.75 8.60
CA VAL A 22 0.25 -5.50 9.75
C VAL A 22 -0.78 -4.67 10.53
N CYS A 23 -0.70 -3.36 10.44
CA CYS A 23 -1.61 -2.39 11.06
C CYS A 23 -2.66 -1.86 10.07
N ALA A 24 -3.00 -2.61 9.01
CA ALA A 24 -3.99 -2.20 8.02
C ALA A 24 -5.33 -1.81 8.67
N ARG A 25 -5.84 -0.65 8.28
CA ARG A 25 -7.11 -0.06 8.72
C ARG A 25 -8.22 -0.31 7.72
N TYR A 26 -7.87 -0.53 6.46
CA TYR A 26 -8.76 -0.95 5.39
C TYR A 26 -8.49 -2.40 4.95
N PRO A 27 -9.52 -3.12 4.47
CA PRO A 27 -9.38 -4.53 4.06
C PRO A 27 -8.24 -4.77 3.07
N TYR A 28 -8.12 -3.92 2.06
CA TYR A 28 -7.08 -4.01 1.03
C TYR A 28 -6.13 -2.81 1.11
N GLU A 29 -5.82 -2.34 2.32
CA GLU A 29 -4.79 -1.33 2.52
C GLU A 29 -3.46 -1.86 2.00
N VAL A 30 -2.77 -1.06 1.19
CA VAL A 30 -1.46 -1.40 0.63
C VAL A 30 -0.54 -0.21 0.79
N TRP A 31 0.65 -0.47 1.28
CA TRP A 31 1.73 0.51 1.35
C TRP A 31 2.74 0.24 0.26
N VAL A 32 3.20 1.30 -0.39
CA VAL A 32 4.23 1.25 -1.45
C VAL A 32 5.36 2.20 -1.08
N ALA A 33 6.59 1.69 -1.03
CA ALA A 33 7.74 2.44 -0.55
C ALA A 33 9.03 2.03 -1.28
N PRO A 34 10.03 2.92 -1.40
CA PRO A 34 11.38 2.52 -1.75
C PRO A 34 12.00 1.71 -0.59
N ILE A 35 12.90 0.79 -0.90
CA ILE A 35 13.60 -0.03 0.11
C ILE A 35 14.65 0.80 0.84
N ALA A 36 15.49 1.50 0.08
CA ALA A 36 16.40 2.48 0.66
C ALA A 36 15.58 3.74 0.99
N PRO A 37 15.61 4.21 2.25
CA PRO A 37 14.80 5.33 2.67
C PRO A 37 15.22 6.60 1.92
N VAL A 38 14.22 7.35 1.48
CA VAL A 38 14.37 8.72 0.97
C VAL A 38 13.29 9.57 1.62
N GLU A 39 13.58 10.84 1.85
CA GLU A 39 12.66 11.77 2.52
C GLU A 39 11.56 12.24 1.56
N GLN A 40 11.88 12.40 0.28
CA GLN A 40 10.98 12.97 -0.72
C GLN A 40 11.29 12.52 -2.14
N PHE A 41 10.34 12.74 -3.06
CA PHE A 41 10.46 12.33 -4.46
C PHE A 41 11.71 12.86 -5.17
N ALA A 42 12.19 14.05 -4.83
CA ALA A 42 13.37 14.64 -5.47
C ALA A 42 14.64 13.81 -5.27
N GLN A 43 14.72 13.04 -4.18
CA GLN A 43 15.87 12.20 -3.82
C GLN A 43 15.83 10.81 -4.46
N LEU A 44 14.74 10.42 -5.14
CA LEU A 44 14.69 9.14 -5.85
C LEU A 44 15.65 9.15 -7.05
N GLY A 45 16.55 8.18 -7.10
CA GLY A 45 17.33 7.88 -8.30
C GLY A 45 16.51 7.16 -9.37
N ASP A 46 17.01 7.10 -10.60
CA ASP A 46 16.26 6.55 -11.76
C ASP A 46 15.81 5.10 -11.54
N ALA A 47 16.68 4.25 -10.99
CA ALA A 47 16.36 2.86 -10.70
C ALA A 47 15.26 2.73 -9.62
N GLN A 48 15.31 3.58 -8.57
CA GLN A 48 14.26 3.62 -7.55
C GLN A 48 12.93 4.11 -8.13
N ARG A 49 12.94 5.15 -8.98
CA ARG A 49 11.74 5.67 -9.64
C ARG A 49 11.07 4.61 -10.51
N ALA A 50 11.86 3.92 -11.35
CA ALA A 50 11.36 2.87 -12.22
C ALA A 50 10.76 1.70 -11.43
N ASP A 51 11.44 1.28 -10.35
CA ASP A 51 10.95 0.18 -9.53
C ASP A 51 9.72 0.54 -8.70
N LEU A 52 9.66 1.78 -8.19
CA LEU A 52 8.49 2.32 -7.51
C LEU A 52 7.28 2.40 -8.44
N ALA A 53 7.49 2.77 -9.72
CA ALA A 53 6.45 2.76 -10.74
C ALA A 53 5.93 1.33 -11.02
N ARG A 54 6.82 0.33 -11.08
CA ARG A 54 6.43 -1.08 -11.21
C ARG A 54 5.64 -1.57 -9.99
N ALA A 55 6.07 -1.20 -8.78
CA ALA A 55 5.35 -1.52 -7.55
C ALA A 55 3.92 -0.92 -7.56
N LEU A 56 3.78 0.36 -7.92
CA LEU A 56 2.48 1.02 -8.06
C LEU A 56 1.62 0.33 -9.13
N LYS A 57 2.15 0.08 -10.33
CA LYS A 57 1.45 -0.63 -11.41
C LYS A 57 0.95 -2.00 -10.94
N THR A 58 1.77 -2.73 -10.20
CA THR A 58 1.42 -4.05 -9.63
C THR A 58 0.20 -3.96 -8.72
N VAL A 59 0.19 -2.99 -7.80
CA VAL A 59 -0.94 -2.81 -6.87
C VAL A 59 -2.21 -2.44 -7.60
N LEU A 60 -2.14 -1.46 -8.52
CA LEU A 60 -3.31 -0.99 -9.28
C LEU A 60 -3.91 -2.09 -10.16
N MET A 61 -3.07 -2.83 -10.88
CA MET A 61 -3.55 -3.95 -11.70
C MET A 61 -4.14 -5.07 -10.86
N LYS A 62 -3.55 -5.40 -9.70
CA LYS A 62 -4.09 -6.41 -8.80
C LYS A 62 -5.46 -6.00 -8.25
N PHE A 63 -5.64 -4.73 -7.92
CA PHE A 63 -6.94 -4.22 -7.49
C PHE A 63 -8.02 -4.40 -8.57
N ASP A 64 -7.77 -3.94 -9.80
CA ASP A 64 -8.77 -4.06 -10.87
C ASP A 64 -9.05 -5.52 -11.25
N ALA A 65 -8.01 -6.37 -11.23
CA ALA A 65 -8.13 -7.78 -11.58
C ALA A 65 -8.75 -8.64 -10.47
N LEU A 66 -8.71 -8.22 -9.19
CA LEU A 66 -9.26 -8.98 -8.06
C LEU A 66 -10.74 -9.33 -8.29
N TRP A 67 -11.52 -8.41 -8.84
CA TRP A 67 -12.94 -8.63 -9.19
C TRP A 67 -13.29 -8.25 -10.62
N GLN A 68 -12.29 -8.12 -11.50
CA GLN A 68 -12.46 -7.79 -12.92
C GLN A 68 -13.31 -6.53 -13.14
N ARG A 69 -13.07 -5.49 -12.33
CA ARG A 69 -13.80 -4.22 -12.35
C ARG A 69 -12.94 -3.10 -11.78
N PRO A 70 -13.24 -1.83 -12.10
CA PRO A 70 -12.57 -0.70 -11.47
C PRO A 70 -12.65 -0.77 -9.95
N PHE A 71 -11.49 -0.68 -9.30
CA PHE A 71 -11.37 -0.70 -7.85
C PHE A 71 -11.16 0.74 -7.32
N PRO A 72 -12.14 1.35 -6.65
CA PRO A 72 -11.97 2.68 -6.08
C PRO A 72 -10.98 2.64 -4.93
N TYR A 73 -10.15 3.66 -4.82
CA TYR A 73 -9.25 3.86 -3.70
C TYR A 73 -8.99 5.35 -3.48
N LEU A 74 -8.62 5.69 -2.26
CA LEU A 74 -7.83 6.90 -2.00
C LEU A 74 -6.36 6.49 -1.99
N MET A 75 -5.49 7.32 -2.56
CA MET A 75 -4.04 7.18 -2.49
C MET A 75 -3.46 8.46 -1.92
N ALA A 76 -2.61 8.34 -0.91
CA ALA A 76 -1.91 9.47 -0.30
C ALA A 76 -0.41 9.20 -0.25
N TRP A 77 0.39 10.24 -0.46
CA TRP A 77 1.83 10.19 -0.32
C TRP A 77 2.27 10.90 0.95
N TYR A 78 3.24 10.30 1.64
CA TYR A 78 3.78 10.78 2.90
C TYR A 78 5.29 11.04 2.75
N PRO A 79 5.69 12.20 2.19
CA PRO A 79 7.07 12.66 2.24
C PRO A 79 7.39 13.29 3.61
N ALA A 80 8.67 13.58 3.83
CA ALA A 80 9.11 14.43 4.93
C ALA A 80 8.48 15.83 4.85
N PRO A 81 8.26 16.50 6.00
CA PRO A 81 7.90 17.91 6.05
C PRO A 81 8.88 18.80 5.27
N THR A 82 8.37 19.87 4.66
CA THR A 82 9.17 20.80 3.86
C THR A 82 9.59 22.05 4.65
N ASP A 83 9.83 21.92 5.95
CA ASP A 83 10.11 23.04 6.85
C ASP A 83 11.61 23.43 6.93
N GLY A 84 12.44 22.77 6.12
CA GLY A 84 13.89 22.99 6.04
C GLY A 84 14.69 22.30 7.14
N ARG A 85 14.09 21.43 7.96
CA ARG A 85 14.78 20.66 8.99
C ARG A 85 15.04 19.22 8.53
N PRO A 86 16.08 18.55 9.06
CA PRO A 86 16.26 17.12 8.85
C PRO A 86 15.14 16.30 9.50
N HIS A 87 14.64 15.30 8.79
CA HIS A 87 13.62 14.38 9.26
C HIS A 87 14.05 12.92 9.02
N PRO A 88 15.06 12.41 9.75
CA PRO A 88 15.56 11.04 9.56
C PRO A 88 14.51 9.97 9.88
N GLU A 89 13.45 10.32 10.61
CA GLU A 89 12.28 9.48 10.87
C GLU A 89 11.35 9.33 9.66
N ALA A 90 11.46 10.23 8.67
CA ALA A 90 10.60 10.21 7.50
C ALA A 90 11.13 9.21 6.46
N HIS A 91 10.20 8.42 5.92
CA HIS A 91 10.46 7.53 4.79
C HIS A 91 9.32 7.73 3.81
N LEU A 92 9.63 8.21 2.61
CA LEU A 92 8.65 8.39 1.54
C LEU A 92 7.87 7.09 1.29
N HIS A 93 6.55 7.13 1.40
CA HIS A 93 5.69 6.02 1.02
C HIS A 93 4.33 6.51 0.54
N ALA A 94 3.65 5.67 -0.22
CA ALA A 94 2.25 5.81 -0.55
C ALA A 94 1.42 4.84 0.29
N GLU A 95 0.23 5.27 0.70
CA GLU A 95 -0.78 4.42 1.29
C GLU A 95 -2.04 4.42 0.41
N PHE A 96 -2.58 3.23 0.16
CA PHE A 96 -3.86 3.02 -0.49
C PHE A 96 -4.93 2.71 0.55
N TYR A 97 -6.08 3.38 0.47
CA TYR A 97 -7.25 3.15 1.33
C TYR A 97 -8.47 2.77 0.51
N PRO A 98 -8.58 1.52 0.05
CA PRO A 98 -9.72 1.11 -0.74
C PRO A 98 -10.95 0.86 0.14
N PRO A 99 -12.14 1.37 -0.23
CA PRO A 99 -13.31 1.30 0.62
C PRO A 99 -14.02 -0.05 0.53
N TYR A 100 -13.66 -0.96 -0.39
CA TYR A 100 -14.33 -2.26 -0.48
C TYR A 100 -13.89 -3.23 0.61
N ARG A 101 -14.86 -3.93 1.20
CA ARG A 101 -14.68 -5.08 2.10
C ARG A 101 -14.90 -6.40 1.37
N THR A 102 -15.91 -6.43 0.51
CA THR A 102 -16.23 -7.52 -0.42
C THR A 102 -16.60 -6.90 -1.78
N PRO A 103 -16.80 -7.68 -2.86
CA PRO A 103 -17.14 -7.11 -4.16
C PRO A 103 -18.44 -6.27 -4.15
N GLU A 104 -19.35 -6.53 -3.20
CA GLU A 104 -20.65 -5.87 -3.08
C GLU A 104 -20.77 -4.95 -1.86
N ARG A 105 -19.77 -4.91 -0.95
CA ARG A 105 -19.87 -4.18 0.33
C ARG A 105 -18.73 -3.20 0.53
N LEU A 106 -19.10 -1.98 0.91
CA LEU A 106 -18.18 -0.94 1.33
C LEU A 106 -17.95 -0.97 2.84
N LYS A 107 -16.73 -0.62 3.25
CA LYS A 107 -16.37 -0.21 4.60
C LYS A 107 -16.75 1.27 4.76
N TYR A 108 -17.75 1.51 5.59
CA TYR A 108 -18.08 2.84 6.07
C TYR A 108 -17.36 3.08 7.38
N LEU A 109 -16.59 4.16 7.46
CA LEU A 109 -16.05 4.62 8.73
C LEU A 109 -17.20 5.23 9.54
N ALA A 110 -17.46 4.67 10.72
CA ALA A 110 -18.57 5.07 11.57
C ALA A 110 -18.03 5.78 12.83
N GLY A 111 -18.80 5.79 13.92
CA GLY A 111 -18.41 6.47 15.15
C GLY A 111 -17.09 5.97 15.74
N THR A 112 -16.79 4.67 15.65
CA THR A 112 -15.54 4.11 16.17
C THR A 112 -14.32 4.69 15.44
N GLU A 113 -14.36 4.76 14.12
CA GLU A 113 -13.27 5.32 13.31
C GLU A 113 -13.25 6.84 13.35
N LEU A 114 -14.39 7.49 13.08
CA LEU A 114 -14.45 8.95 12.90
C LEU A 114 -14.40 9.72 14.22
N ALA A 115 -15.07 9.24 15.27
CA ALA A 115 -15.15 9.95 16.53
C ALA A 115 -14.09 9.48 17.54
N ALA A 116 -13.81 8.18 17.60
CA ALA A 116 -12.85 7.64 18.56
C ALA A 116 -11.42 7.46 17.99
N GLY A 117 -11.25 7.53 16.66
CA GLY A 117 -9.95 7.32 16.03
C GLY A 117 -9.47 5.86 16.07
N PHE A 118 -10.34 4.92 16.42
CA PHE A 118 -10.03 3.50 16.49
C PHE A 118 -10.51 2.78 15.23
N PHE A 119 -9.65 1.94 14.65
CA PHE A 119 -9.99 1.15 13.48
C PHE A 119 -10.28 -0.29 13.89
N ALA A 120 -11.50 -0.74 13.63
CA ALA A 120 -11.87 -2.14 13.76
C ALA A 120 -11.78 -2.83 12.39
N MET A 121 -11.14 -3.99 12.37
CA MET A 121 -11.10 -4.88 11.21
C MET A 121 -11.49 -6.30 11.58
N ASP A 122 -12.31 -6.90 10.73
CA ASP A 122 -12.83 -8.25 10.83
C ASP A 122 -12.03 -9.27 10.00
N ALA A 123 -11.00 -8.81 9.29
CA ALA A 123 -10.12 -9.62 8.45
C ALA A 123 -8.67 -9.42 8.86
N LEU A 124 -7.89 -10.50 8.83
CA LEU A 124 -6.46 -10.43 9.04
C LEU A 124 -5.76 -9.85 7.80
N PRO A 125 -4.77 -8.94 7.96
CA PRO A 125 -3.97 -8.43 6.86
C PRO A 125 -3.35 -9.53 5.98
N GLU A 126 -2.95 -10.65 6.59
CA GLU A 126 -2.38 -11.82 5.91
C GLU A 126 -3.37 -12.48 4.95
N ASP A 127 -4.64 -12.56 5.33
CA ASP A 127 -5.67 -13.17 4.49
C ASP A 127 -5.96 -12.29 3.27
N LYS A 128 -6.02 -10.97 3.48
CA LYS A 128 -6.25 -10.01 2.40
C LYS A 128 -5.06 -9.87 1.47
N ALA A 129 -3.84 -9.98 2.01
CA ALA A 129 -2.65 -10.10 1.19
C ALA A 129 -2.69 -11.37 0.32
N ARG A 130 -3.08 -12.52 0.90
CA ARG A 130 -3.18 -13.79 0.16
C ARG A 130 -4.16 -13.70 -1.01
N GLU A 131 -5.31 -13.06 -0.81
CA GLU A 131 -6.29 -12.83 -1.89
C GLU A 131 -5.67 -12.01 -3.04
N LEU A 132 -4.94 -10.93 -2.74
CA LEU A 132 -4.25 -10.12 -3.76
C LEU A 132 -3.04 -10.84 -4.39
N GLN A 133 -2.37 -11.73 -3.66
CA GLN A 133 -1.26 -12.54 -4.17
C GLN A 133 -1.73 -13.54 -5.23
N GLN A 134 -2.93 -14.08 -5.09
CA GLN A 134 -3.54 -15.01 -6.06
C GLN A 134 -3.92 -14.35 -7.39
N VAL A 135 -3.94 -13.02 -7.46
CA VAL A 135 -4.22 -12.26 -8.67
C VAL A 135 -2.94 -12.11 -9.50
N GLU A 136 -2.86 -12.80 -10.63
CA GLU A 136 -1.72 -12.68 -11.56
C GLU A 136 -1.84 -11.43 -12.45
N VAL A 137 -0.76 -10.68 -12.58
CA VAL A 137 -0.68 -9.45 -13.39
C VAL A 137 0.63 -9.40 -14.15
N ASN A 138 0.60 -8.97 -15.42
CA ASN A 138 1.82 -8.76 -16.20
C ASN A 138 2.32 -7.31 -16.05
N ILE A 139 3.58 -7.16 -15.61
CA ILE A 139 4.23 -5.88 -15.28
C ILE A 139 5.36 -5.55 -16.28
N GLU A 140 5.35 -6.17 -17.47
CA GLU A 140 6.15 -5.73 -18.63
C GLU A 140 5.92 -4.26 -18.99
#